data_AF-A0A534PZ31-F1
#
_entry.id   AF-A0A534PZ31-F1
#
_cell.length_a   1.000
_cell.length_b   1.000
_cell.length_c   1.000
_cell.angle_alpha   90.00
_cell.angle_beta   90.00
_cell.angle_gamma   90.00
#
_symmetry.space_group_name_H-M   'P 1'
#
loop_
_entity.id
_entity.type
_entity.pdbx_description
1 polymer ?
#
loop_
_entity_poly.entity_id
_entity_poly.type
_entity_poly.pdbx_seq_one_letter_code
_entity_poly.pdbx_strand_id
1 'polypeptide(L)'
;MIALVAIALLAQPAIPAPAADEDPADVQARVRYERAVRADFDGRREDAVREAQACIAAQPDGRFASASRSLIGRLNGVETAAVRSTGVGPRTELVISSTLTGLYLSSLVASATDAGQKGFVAWLMLGTGGALVGSIFATADRHVPQSMPQMLQNGVGYGTWAALIGESLDNNFSNHHPEGVVAAIAAGGAIAGLVASPYLTGGDSGAMTSAMIYGGAIPTAIVYIAGGDKNATRTYQWTALIGSTAGIAVGPVLNSRLHWSRGRWNLVSLGGGVGALMGGGIAVLTDATGQGATALATGGAIAGLLLTGWLTTDFGIDEPRPGSAGLLHLEDGKLSAGNAFGALAPARFLDKNAALLTIADGRF
;
A
#
# COMPACT_ATOMS: atom_id res chain seq x y z
N MET A 1 -7.65 -70.81 15.14
CA MET A 1 -8.09 -69.47 15.56
C MET A 1 -6.94 -68.80 16.29
N ILE A 2 -6.19 -67.94 15.60
CA ILE A 2 -5.15 -67.07 16.18
C ILE A 2 -5.41 -65.70 15.59
N ALA A 3 -5.75 -64.73 16.46
CA ALA A 3 -6.02 -63.35 16.09
C ALA A 3 -4.71 -62.55 16.14
N LEU A 4 -4.37 -61.89 15.02
CA LEU A 4 -3.25 -60.96 14.90
C LEU A 4 -3.81 -59.54 15.06
N VAL A 5 -3.41 -58.86 16.14
CA VAL A 5 -3.65 -57.42 16.34
C VAL A 5 -2.39 -56.69 15.87
N ALA A 6 -2.51 -55.95 14.76
CA ALA A 6 -1.46 -55.08 14.25
C ALA A 6 -1.61 -53.68 14.87
N ILE A 7 -0.61 -53.27 15.65
CA ILE A 7 -0.46 -51.90 16.16
C ILE A 7 0.19 -51.06 15.06
N ALA A 8 -0.58 -50.20 14.41
CA ALA A 8 -0.06 -49.16 13.53
C ALA A 8 0.37 -47.96 14.38
N LEU A 9 1.66 -47.92 14.74
CA LEU A 9 2.29 -46.72 15.28
C LEU A 9 2.47 -45.73 14.11
N LEU A 10 1.63 -44.69 14.05
CA LEU A 10 1.81 -43.58 13.10
C LEU A 10 3.09 -42.81 13.48
N ALA A 11 4.11 -42.94 12.64
CA ALA A 11 5.35 -42.18 12.75
C ALA A 11 5.02 -40.68 12.61
N GLN A 12 5.25 -39.91 13.68
CA GLN A 12 5.19 -38.46 13.60
C GLN A 12 6.37 -37.94 12.77
N PRO A 13 6.16 -36.99 11.85
CA PRO A 13 7.27 -36.37 11.11
C PRO A 13 8.21 -35.66 12.08
N ALA A 14 9.52 -35.86 11.87
CA ALA A 14 10.57 -35.26 12.68
C ALA A 14 10.49 -33.73 12.65
N ILE A 15 10.74 -33.11 13.80
CA ILE A 15 10.78 -31.65 13.95
C ILE A 15 11.98 -31.12 13.14
N PRO A 16 11.79 -30.15 12.23
CA PRO A 16 12.89 -29.55 11.49
C PRO A 16 13.92 -28.94 12.45
N ALA A 17 15.21 -29.13 12.16
CA ALA A 17 16.29 -28.62 12.99
C ALA A 17 16.24 -27.08 13.04
N PRO A 18 16.40 -26.46 14.23
CA PRO A 18 16.38 -25.01 14.39
C PRO A 18 17.56 -24.35 13.65
N ALA A 19 17.35 -23.14 13.13
CA ALA A 19 18.45 -22.27 12.69
C ALA A 19 19.31 -21.89 13.92
N ALA A 20 20.60 -21.61 13.70
CA ALA A 20 21.61 -21.53 14.76
C ALA A 20 21.34 -20.51 15.90
N ASP A 21 20.40 -19.58 15.71
CA ASP A 21 20.05 -18.53 16.69
C ASP A 21 18.54 -18.47 17.03
N GLU A 22 17.75 -19.49 16.69
CA GLU A 22 16.29 -19.49 16.94
C GLU A 22 15.96 -20.05 18.33
N ASP A 23 15.23 -19.29 19.17
CA ASP A 23 14.79 -19.74 20.49
C ASP A 23 14.00 -21.06 20.36
N PRO A 24 14.38 -22.14 21.08
CA PRO A 24 13.65 -23.40 21.07
C PRO A 24 12.15 -23.27 21.36
N ALA A 25 11.74 -22.29 22.17
CA ALA A 25 10.33 -22.00 22.44
C ALA A 25 9.60 -21.49 21.20
N ASP A 26 10.24 -20.61 20.42
CA ASP A 26 9.67 -20.05 19.19
C ASP A 26 9.55 -21.09 18.08
N VAL A 27 10.49 -22.05 18.05
CA VAL A 27 10.45 -23.20 17.12
C VAL A 27 9.30 -24.12 17.48
N GLN A 28 9.09 -24.41 18.77
CA GLN A 28 7.93 -25.19 19.21
C GLN A 28 6.62 -24.47 18.92
N ALA A 29 6.55 -23.16 19.20
CA ALA A 29 5.38 -22.34 18.88
C ALA A 29 5.08 -22.35 17.37
N ARG A 30 6.09 -22.21 16.50
CA ARG A 30 5.94 -22.32 15.04
C ARG A 30 5.32 -23.65 14.63
N VAL A 31 5.90 -24.76 15.08
CA VAL A 31 5.43 -26.11 14.69
C VAL A 31 4.00 -26.34 15.17
N ARG A 32 3.64 -25.85 16.35
CA ARG A 32 2.27 -25.94 16.88
C ARG A 32 1.29 -25.11 16.06
N TYR A 33 1.67 -23.89 15.69
CA TYR A 33 0.86 -23.04 14.82
C TYR A 33 0.66 -23.66 13.43
N GLU A 34 1.71 -24.19 12.81
CA GLU A 34 1.62 -24.87 11.51
C GLU A 34 0.70 -26.10 11.56
N ARG A 35 0.77 -26.89 12.63
CA ARG A 35 -0.14 -28.02 12.87
C ARG A 35 -1.59 -27.56 13.04
N ALA A 36 -1.80 -26.44 13.73
CA ALA A 36 -3.13 -25.85 13.88
C ALA A 36 -3.74 -25.41 12.54
N VAL A 37 -2.96 -24.73 11.70
CA VAL A 37 -3.39 -24.30 10.36
C VAL A 37 -3.68 -25.50 9.45
N ARG A 38 -2.85 -26.54 9.51
CA ARG A 38 -3.07 -27.76 8.73
C ARG A 38 -4.33 -28.51 9.18
N ALA A 39 -4.55 -28.62 10.50
CA ALA A 39 -5.76 -29.21 11.03
C ALA A 39 -7.02 -28.43 10.63
N ASP A 40 -6.96 -27.10 10.58
CA ASP A 40 -8.05 -26.26 10.09
C ASP A 40 -8.34 -26.52 8.61
N PHE A 41 -7.29 -26.56 7.78
CA PHE A 41 -7.41 -26.87 6.35
C PHE A 41 -8.01 -28.27 6.10
N ASP A 42 -7.67 -29.25 6.93
CA ASP A 42 -8.23 -30.60 6.88
C ASP A 42 -9.67 -30.69 7.44
N GLY A 43 -10.27 -29.58 7.89
CA GLY A 43 -11.60 -29.54 8.51
C GLY A 43 -11.66 -30.08 9.94
N ARG A 44 -10.51 -30.37 10.56
CA ARG A 44 -10.38 -30.89 11.94
C ARG A 44 -10.35 -29.75 12.94
N ARG A 45 -11.51 -29.12 13.13
CA ARG A 45 -11.71 -27.93 13.97
C ARG A 45 -11.20 -28.07 15.40
N GLU A 46 -11.49 -29.18 16.08
CA GLU A 46 -11.08 -29.40 17.46
C GLU A 46 -9.55 -29.56 17.59
N ASP A 47 -8.94 -30.28 16.65
CA ASP A 47 -7.48 -30.43 16.59
C ASP A 47 -6.79 -29.07 16.36
N ALA A 48 -7.36 -28.25 15.47
CA ALA A 48 -6.85 -26.92 15.17
C ALA A 48 -6.89 -25.99 16.39
N VAL A 49 -8.01 -25.95 17.12
CA VAL A 49 -8.13 -25.17 18.36
C VAL A 49 -7.15 -25.65 19.43
N ARG A 50 -7.03 -26.97 19.62
CA ARG A 50 -6.10 -27.56 20.59
C ARG A 50 -4.65 -27.21 20.29
N GLU A 51 -4.21 -27.33 19.04
CA GLU A 51 -2.83 -27.00 18.65
C GLU A 51 -2.55 -25.50 18.74
N ALA A 52 -3.53 -24.64 18.39
CA ALA A 52 -3.40 -23.20 18.56
C ALA A 52 -3.31 -22.78 20.04
N GLN A 53 -4.07 -23.43 20.94
CA GLN A 53 -3.95 -23.21 22.38
C GLN A 53 -2.59 -23.66 22.92
N ALA A 54 -2.10 -24.81 22.44
CA ALA A 54 -0.76 -25.29 22.79
C ALA A 54 0.35 -24.35 22.29
N CYS A 55 0.17 -23.71 21.13
CA CYS A 55 1.07 -22.66 20.66
C CYS A 55 1.13 -21.46 21.63
N ILE A 56 -0.03 -20.97 22.08
CA ILE A 56 -0.10 -19.84 23.03
C ILE A 56 0.49 -20.22 24.40
N ALA A 57 0.25 -21.46 24.86
CA ALA A 57 0.79 -21.94 26.12
C ALA A 57 2.31 -22.10 26.09
N ALA A 58 2.89 -22.47 24.94
CA ALA A 58 4.33 -22.58 24.77
C ALA A 58 5.03 -21.22 24.85
N GLN A 59 4.43 -20.18 24.26
CA GLN A 59 4.98 -18.82 24.30
C GLN A 59 3.85 -17.77 24.25
N PRO A 60 3.35 -17.31 25.41
CA PRO A 60 2.19 -16.42 25.49
C PRO A 60 2.34 -15.09 24.72
N ASP A 61 3.56 -14.56 24.69
CA ASP A 61 3.93 -13.32 24.01
C ASP A 61 4.77 -13.56 22.74
N GLY A 62 4.80 -14.80 22.26
CA GLY A 62 5.55 -15.18 21.05
C GLY A 62 4.90 -14.65 19.77
N ARG A 63 5.69 -14.56 18.70
CA ARG A 63 5.25 -14.05 17.38
C ARG A 63 3.99 -14.73 16.83
N PHE A 64 3.78 -16.02 17.16
CA PHE A 64 2.60 -16.79 16.71
C PHE A 64 1.40 -16.76 17.66
N ALA A 65 1.52 -16.16 18.84
CA ALA A 65 0.45 -16.15 19.83
C ALA A 65 -0.76 -15.32 19.37
N SER A 66 -0.51 -14.19 18.69
CA SER A 66 -1.55 -13.35 18.09
C SER A 66 -2.34 -14.09 17.01
N ALA A 67 -1.63 -14.71 16.06
CA ALA A 67 -2.22 -15.47 14.97
C ALA A 67 -3.00 -16.69 15.50
N SER A 68 -2.49 -17.37 16.52
CA SER A 68 -3.17 -18.51 17.17
C SER A 68 -4.46 -18.09 17.89
N ARG A 69 -4.47 -16.94 18.59
CA ARG A 69 -5.69 -16.40 19.23
C ARG A 69 -6.76 -16.04 18.18
N SER A 70 -6.33 -15.45 17.06
CA SER A 70 -7.20 -15.12 15.92
C SER A 70 -7.81 -16.39 15.29
N LEU A 71 -6.98 -17.42 15.10
CA LEU A 71 -7.42 -18.73 14.60
C LEU A 71 -8.45 -19.37 15.53
N ILE A 72 -8.19 -19.40 16.84
CA ILE A 72 -9.11 -19.96 17.83
C ILE A 72 -10.46 -19.25 17.81
N GLY A 73 -10.47 -17.92 17.78
CA GLY A 73 -11.75 -17.21 17.77
C GLY A 73 -12.53 -17.46 16.48
N ARG A 74 -11.89 -17.34 15.30
CA ARG A 74 -12.51 -17.74 14.02
C ARG A 74 -13.11 -19.15 14.10
N LEU A 75 -12.35 -20.10 14.64
CA LEU A 75 -12.78 -21.47 14.85
C LEU A 75 -13.78 -21.66 15.98
N ASN A 76 -14.08 -20.69 16.82
CA ASN A 76 -15.13 -20.80 17.84
C ASN A 76 -16.41 -20.09 17.43
N GLY A 77 -16.47 -19.54 16.20
CA GLY A 77 -17.58 -18.69 15.77
C GLY A 77 -17.67 -17.40 16.59
N VAL A 78 -16.67 -17.12 17.40
CA VAL A 78 -16.45 -15.83 18.03
C VAL A 78 -15.70 -15.06 16.95
N GLU A 79 -16.30 -14.06 16.32
CA GLU A 79 -15.52 -13.11 15.51
C GLU A 79 -14.50 -12.41 16.44
N THR A 80 -13.38 -13.06 16.73
CA THR A 80 -12.22 -12.39 17.28
C THR A 80 -11.73 -11.55 16.13
N ALA A 81 -12.07 -10.27 16.18
CA ALA A 81 -11.47 -9.25 15.36
C ALA A 81 -9.98 -9.59 15.22
N ALA A 82 -9.53 -9.80 13.98
CA ALA A 82 -8.16 -10.18 13.67
C ALA A 82 -7.21 -9.41 14.58
N VAL A 83 -6.30 -10.12 15.29
CA VAL A 83 -5.41 -9.48 16.26
C VAL A 83 -4.78 -8.29 15.59
N ARG A 84 -5.22 -7.12 16.04
CA ARG A 84 -4.86 -5.85 15.48
C ARG A 84 -3.35 -5.74 15.68
N SER A 85 -2.60 -5.68 14.58
CA SER A 85 -1.48 -4.74 14.51
C SER A 85 -1.94 -3.50 15.26
N THR A 86 -1.16 -2.99 16.21
CA THR A 86 -1.48 -1.87 17.10
C THR A 86 -1.88 -0.56 16.36
N GLY A 87 -1.98 -0.59 15.03
CA GLY A 87 -2.58 0.41 14.18
C GLY A 87 -4.12 0.46 14.20
N VAL A 88 -4.58 1.65 13.85
CA VAL A 88 -5.97 2.00 13.59
C VAL A 88 -6.51 1.08 12.49
N GLY A 89 -7.63 0.38 12.71
CA GLY A 89 -8.13 -0.61 11.74
C GLY A 89 -8.41 0.00 10.35
N PRO A 90 -8.42 -0.78 9.25
CA PRO A 90 -8.48 -0.25 7.87
C PRO A 90 -9.66 0.69 7.61
N ARG A 91 -10.81 0.40 8.22
CA ARG A 91 -12.00 1.26 8.14
C ARG A 91 -11.74 2.62 8.81
N THR A 92 -11.16 2.63 9.99
CA THR A 92 -10.84 3.87 10.71
C THR A 92 -9.72 4.63 9.98
N GLU A 93 -8.71 3.93 9.47
CA GLU A 93 -7.66 4.54 8.65
C GLU A 93 -8.23 5.16 7.37
N LEU A 94 -9.19 4.50 6.72
CA LEU A 94 -9.89 5.04 5.55
C LEU A 94 -10.66 6.30 5.90
N VAL A 95 -11.42 6.30 6.99
CA VAL A 95 -12.18 7.48 7.45
C VAL A 95 -11.24 8.66 7.75
N ILE A 96 -10.11 8.42 8.41
CA ILE A 96 -9.10 9.46 8.67
C ILE A 96 -8.54 9.97 7.33
N SER A 97 -8.13 9.06 6.45
CA SER A 97 -7.53 9.39 5.15
C SER A 97 -8.49 10.15 4.24
N SER A 98 -9.76 9.77 4.20
CA SER A 98 -10.79 10.46 3.41
C SER A 98 -11.11 11.82 3.99
N THR A 99 -11.14 11.96 5.31
CA THR A 99 -11.37 13.25 5.97
C THR A 99 -10.25 14.23 5.64
N LEU A 100 -8.98 13.79 5.74
CA LEU A 100 -7.81 14.60 5.37
C LEU A 100 -7.77 14.91 3.87
N THR A 101 -8.13 13.94 3.03
CA THR A 101 -8.26 14.14 1.57
C THR A 101 -9.36 15.15 1.24
N GLY A 102 -10.52 15.05 1.91
CA GLY A 102 -11.63 15.99 1.74
C GLY A 102 -11.26 17.40 2.16
N LEU A 103 -10.52 17.56 3.26
CA LEU A 103 -9.94 18.83 3.68
C LEU A 103 -8.98 19.39 2.62
N TYR A 104 -8.06 18.56 2.13
CA TYR A 104 -7.10 18.95 1.10
C TYR A 104 -7.80 19.39 -0.20
N LEU A 105 -8.68 18.56 -0.76
CA LEU A 105 -9.40 18.86 -2.01
C LEU A 105 -10.29 20.09 -1.85
N SER A 106 -10.99 20.25 -0.72
CA SER A 106 -11.81 21.44 -0.49
C SER A 106 -10.99 22.71 -0.32
N SER A 107 -9.78 22.64 0.24
CA SER A 107 -8.87 23.79 0.27
C SER A 107 -8.48 24.26 -1.13
N LEU A 108 -8.19 23.32 -2.04
CA LEU A 108 -7.91 23.63 -3.44
C LEU A 108 -9.12 24.24 -4.15
N VAL A 109 -10.32 23.67 -3.97
CA VAL A 109 -11.55 24.21 -4.56
C VAL A 109 -11.90 25.60 -3.98
N ALA A 110 -11.68 25.80 -2.68
CA ALA A 110 -11.90 27.08 -2.04
C ALA A 110 -10.97 28.17 -2.60
N SER A 111 -9.69 27.84 -2.82
CA SER A 111 -8.74 28.71 -3.50
C SER A 111 -9.14 28.97 -4.95
N ALA A 112 -9.56 27.94 -5.68
CA ALA A 112 -9.95 28.07 -7.09
C ALA A 112 -11.21 28.93 -7.32
N THR A 113 -12.08 29.05 -6.31
CA THR A 113 -13.35 29.77 -6.41
C THR A 113 -13.29 31.19 -5.87
N ASP A 114 -12.10 31.67 -5.47
CA ASP A 114 -11.91 32.93 -4.75
C ASP A 114 -12.92 33.10 -3.61
N ALA A 115 -13.22 31.99 -2.94
CA ALA A 115 -14.17 31.98 -1.86
C ALA A 115 -13.56 32.78 -0.70
N GLY A 116 -13.95 34.04 -0.54
CA GLY A 116 -13.48 34.89 0.57
C GLY A 116 -13.61 34.16 1.92
N GLN A 117 -12.98 34.65 2.99
CA GLN A 117 -12.75 33.88 4.24
C GLN A 117 -13.92 32.99 4.73
N LYS A 118 -15.17 33.49 4.70
CA LYS A 118 -16.36 32.71 5.07
C LYS A 118 -16.65 31.55 4.11
N GLY A 119 -16.52 31.78 2.81
CA GLY A 119 -16.67 30.76 1.78
C GLY A 119 -15.55 29.72 1.84
N PHE A 120 -14.32 30.14 2.14
CA PHE A 120 -13.20 29.21 2.37
C PHE A 120 -13.50 28.25 3.52
N VAL A 121 -13.92 28.77 4.68
CA VAL A 121 -14.31 27.93 5.83
C VAL A 121 -15.50 27.02 5.47
N ALA A 122 -16.50 27.53 4.75
CA ALA A 122 -17.65 26.74 4.31
C ALA A 122 -17.23 25.56 3.43
N TRP A 123 -16.31 25.77 2.47
CA TRP A 123 -15.76 24.71 1.65
C TRP A 123 -14.99 23.68 2.47
N LEU A 124 -14.13 24.11 3.40
CA LEU A 124 -13.41 23.18 4.28
C LEU A 124 -14.37 22.33 5.11
N MET A 125 -15.41 22.93 5.69
CA MET A 125 -16.42 22.19 6.45
C MET A 125 -17.19 21.21 5.55
N LEU A 126 -17.56 21.63 4.34
CA LEU A 126 -18.26 20.79 3.38
C LEU A 126 -17.39 19.61 2.91
N GLY A 127 -16.13 19.84 2.56
CA GLY A 127 -15.20 18.79 2.13
C GLY A 127 -14.84 17.83 3.25
N THR A 128 -14.47 18.36 4.41
CA THR A 128 -14.06 17.54 5.58
C THR A 128 -15.25 16.78 6.15
N GLY A 129 -16.37 17.46 6.41
CA GLY A 129 -17.59 16.87 6.93
C GLY A 129 -18.24 15.91 5.93
N GLY A 130 -18.28 16.28 4.65
CA GLY A 130 -18.79 15.44 3.58
C GLY A 130 -17.96 14.17 3.38
N ALA A 131 -16.63 14.26 3.43
CA ALA A 131 -15.77 13.07 3.32
C ALA A 131 -15.80 12.18 4.56
N LEU A 132 -15.92 12.76 5.76
CA LEU A 132 -16.13 12.01 7.01
C LEU A 132 -17.45 11.24 6.97
N VAL A 133 -18.56 11.94 6.74
CA VAL A 133 -19.89 11.32 6.68
C VAL A 133 -19.97 10.32 5.54
N GLY A 134 -19.49 10.69 4.35
CA GLY A 134 -19.47 9.84 3.16
C GLY A 134 -18.66 8.56 3.36
N SER A 135 -17.49 8.63 4.01
CA SER A 135 -16.69 7.44 4.30
C SER A 135 -17.31 6.54 5.35
N ILE A 136 -17.96 7.09 6.39
CA ILE A 136 -18.69 6.29 7.39
C ILE A 136 -19.84 5.53 6.70
N PHE A 137 -20.64 6.21 5.87
CA PHE A 137 -21.74 5.57 5.14
C PHE A 137 -21.25 4.57 4.09
N ALA A 138 -20.21 4.90 3.32
CA ALA A 138 -19.67 4.01 2.31
C ALA A 138 -19.05 2.73 2.91
N THR A 139 -18.69 2.75 4.19
CA THR A 139 -18.06 1.63 4.90
C THR A 139 -18.94 0.97 5.95
N ALA A 140 -20.19 1.43 6.13
CA ALA A 140 -21.09 1.00 7.21
C ALA A 140 -21.19 -0.53 7.35
N ASP A 141 -21.41 -1.20 6.22
CA ASP A 141 -21.68 -2.64 6.14
C ASP A 141 -20.78 -3.35 5.11
N ARG A 142 -19.64 -2.74 4.76
CA ARG A 142 -18.74 -3.26 3.73
C ARG A 142 -17.38 -3.61 4.28
N HIS A 143 -16.80 -4.70 3.78
CA HIS A 143 -15.41 -5.01 4.01
C HIS A 143 -14.52 -3.93 3.38
N VAL A 144 -13.62 -3.34 4.17
CA VAL A 144 -12.65 -2.34 3.71
C VAL A 144 -11.29 -3.00 3.55
N PRO A 145 -10.79 -3.16 2.32
CA PRO A 145 -9.45 -3.72 2.08
C PRO A 145 -8.37 -2.89 2.78
N GLN A 146 -7.31 -3.54 3.28
CA GLN A 146 -6.18 -2.87 3.94
C GLN A 146 -5.44 -1.89 3.02
N SER A 147 -5.52 -2.08 1.70
CA SER A 147 -4.91 -1.21 0.68
C SER A 147 -5.74 0.04 0.39
N MET A 148 -7.03 0.07 0.72
CA MET A 148 -7.95 1.14 0.32
C MET A 148 -7.55 2.53 0.85
N PRO A 149 -7.17 2.71 2.13
CA PRO A 149 -6.72 4.01 2.63
C PRO A 149 -5.44 4.49 1.92
N GLN A 150 -4.47 3.60 1.71
CA GLN A 150 -3.22 3.93 1.04
C GLN A 150 -3.47 4.30 -0.43
N MET A 151 -4.34 3.56 -1.11
CA MET A 151 -4.64 3.82 -2.52
C MET A 151 -5.41 5.10 -2.73
N LEU A 152 -6.28 5.49 -1.77
CA LEU A 152 -6.88 6.81 -1.76
C LEU A 152 -5.79 7.90 -1.70
N GLN A 153 -4.89 7.82 -0.72
CA GLN A 153 -3.82 8.81 -0.56
C GLN A 153 -2.88 8.85 -1.77
N ASN A 154 -2.51 7.69 -2.31
CA ASN A 154 -1.67 7.59 -3.50
C ASN A 154 -2.36 8.17 -4.73
N GLY A 155 -3.66 7.89 -4.89
CA GLY A 155 -4.46 8.42 -5.98
C GLY A 155 -4.51 9.95 -5.94
N VAL A 156 -4.78 10.52 -4.76
CA VAL A 156 -4.76 11.97 -4.55
C VAL A 156 -3.37 12.53 -4.83
N GLY A 157 -2.33 11.95 -4.22
CA GLY A 157 -0.95 12.41 -4.37
C GLY A 157 -0.47 12.37 -5.82
N TYR A 158 -0.73 11.27 -6.54
CA TYR A 158 -0.38 11.16 -7.96
C TYR A 158 -1.21 12.10 -8.82
N GLY A 159 -2.52 12.22 -8.58
CA GLY A 159 -3.38 13.14 -9.32
C GLY A 159 -2.94 14.60 -9.16
N THR A 160 -2.66 15.02 -7.92
CA THR A 160 -2.05 16.33 -7.63
C THR A 160 -0.74 16.51 -8.39
N TRP A 161 0.16 15.53 -8.30
CA TRP A 161 1.47 15.59 -8.94
C TRP A 161 1.37 15.70 -10.46
N ALA A 162 0.55 14.86 -11.08
CA ALA A 162 0.30 14.86 -12.52
C ALA A 162 -0.32 16.17 -12.98
N ALA A 163 -1.25 16.74 -12.20
CA ALA A 163 -1.85 18.03 -12.49
C ALA A 163 -0.82 19.15 -12.43
N LEU A 164 -0.03 19.23 -11.36
CA LEU A 164 0.99 20.27 -11.20
C LEU A 164 2.04 20.21 -12.32
N ILE A 165 2.48 19.01 -12.70
CA ILE A 165 3.40 18.89 -13.83
C ILE A 165 2.70 19.25 -15.14
N GLY A 166 1.52 18.71 -15.40
CA GLY A 166 0.76 18.97 -16.63
C GLY A 166 0.51 20.46 -16.85
N GLU A 167 0.08 21.15 -15.80
CA GLU A 167 -0.07 22.61 -15.77
C GLU A 167 1.26 23.30 -15.99
N SER A 168 2.34 22.90 -15.31
CA SER A 168 3.66 23.54 -15.47
C SER A 168 4.28 23.39 -16.86
N LEU A 169 3.80 22.42 -17.65
CA LEU A 169 4.19 22.19 -19.05
C LEU A 169 3.37 23.02 -20.04
N ASP A 170 2.21 23.54 -19.61
CA ASP A 170 1.40 24.48 -20.36
C ASP A 170 1.84 25.92 -20.02
N ASN A 171 2.32 26.66 -21.02
CA ASN A 171 2.85 28.01 -20.82
C ASN A 171 1.76 29.05 -20.44
N ASN A 172 0.51 28.63 -20.27
CA ASN A 172 -0.65 29.48 -20.01
C ASN A 172 -1.04 29.63 -18.53
N PHE A 173 -0.16 29.22 -17.61
CA PHE A 173 -0.36 29.22 -16.15
C PHE A 173 -0.81 30.57 -15.56
N SER A 174 -0.56 31.70 -16.25
CA SER A 174 -0.83 33.03 -15.69
C SER A 174 -2.30 33.44 -15.66
N ASN A 175 -3.20 32.73 -16.37
CA ASN A 175 -4.56 33.23 -16.62
C ASN A 175 -5.71 32.34 -16.12
N HIS A 176 -5.43 31.15 -15.57
CA HIS A 176 -6.48 30.21 -15.16
C HIS A 176 -6.15 29.65 -13.77
N HIS A 177 -7.12 29.66 -12.85
CA HIS A 177 -7.01 29.16 -11.47
C HIS A 177 -6.51 27.69 -11.45
N PRO A 178 -5.20 27.43 -11.29
CA PRO A 178 -4.64 26.09 -11.43
C PRO A 178 -5.14 25.16 -10.31
N GLU A 179 -5.59 25.73 -9.19
CA GLU A 179 -6.07 24.99 -8.03
C GLU A 179 -7.31 24.15 -8.36
N GLY A 180 -8.17 24.63 -9.27
CA GLY A 180 -9.38 23.93 -9.68
C GLY A 180 -9.07 22.68 -10.51
N VAL A 181 -8.11 22.80 -11.43
CA VAL A 181 -7.64 21.68 -12.25
C VAL A 181 -6.90 20.66 -11.38
N VAL A 182 -6.02 21.14 -10.49
CA VAL A 182 -5.32 20.28 -9.51
C VAL A 182 -6.32 19.54 -8.62
N ALA A 183 -7.35 20.22 -8.11
CA ALA A 183 -8.40 19.58 -7.32
C ALA A 183 -9.16 18.50 -8.11
N ALA A 184 -9.53 18.80 -9.35
CA ALA A 184 -10.28 17.88 -10.21
C ALA A 184 -9.47 16.62 -10.54
N ILE A 185 -8.20 16.77 -10.93
CA ILE A 185 -7.33 15.65 -11.27
C ILE A 185 -6.95 14.86 -10.00
N ALA A 186 -6.69 15.53 -8.87
CA ALA A 186 -6.45 14.87 -7.59
C ALA A 186 -7.66 14.05 -7.13
N ALA A 187 -8.88 14.57 -7.28
CA ALA A 187 -10.12 13.83 -7.01
C ALA A 187 -10.29 12.64 -7.97
N GLY A 188 -10.01 12.82 -9.26
CA GLY A 188 -10.03 11.74 -10.25
C GLY A 188 -9.02 10.64 -9.90
N GLY A 189 -7.82 11.02 -9.49
CA GLY A 189 -6.78 10.10 -9.00
C GLY A 189 -7.22 9.35 -7.74
N ALA A 190 -7.87 10.03 -6.79
CA ALA A 190 -8.44 9.42 -5.59
C ALA A 190 -9.45 8.32 -5.94
N ILE A 191 -10.36 8.59 -6.88
CA ILE A 191 -11.36 7.63 -7.38
C ILE A 191 -10.66 6.45 -8.06
N ALA A 192 -9.70 6.71 -8.95
CA ALA A 192 -8.94 5.66 -9.63
C ALA A 192 -8.19 4.76 -8.63
N GLY A 193 -7.58 5.34 -7.60
CA GLY A 193 -6.93 4.61 -6.51
C GLY A 193 -7.91 3.73 -5.75
N LEU A 194 -9.09 4.26 -5.38
CA LEU A 194 -10.12 3.47 -4.69
C LEU A 194 -10.63 2.30 -5.56
N VAL A 195 -10.85 2.52 -6.86
CA VAL A 195 -11.27 1.48 -7.82
C VAL A 195 -10.19 0.40 -7.98
N ALA A 196 -8.91 0.77 -7.94
CA ALA A 196 -7.79 -0.16 -8.03
C ALA A 196 -7.55 -0.95 -6.72
N SER A 197 -7.98 -0.40 -5.58
CA SER A 197 -7.67 -0.94 -4.25
C SER A 197 -8.01 -2.41 -4.00
N PRO A 198 -9.15 -2.97 -4.49
CA PRO A 198 -9.47 -4.39 -4.27
C PRO A 198 -8.50 -5.36 -4.94
N TYR A 199 -7.77 -4.88 -5.95
CA TYR A 199 -6.86 -5.70 -6.74
C TYR A 199 -5.40 -5.62 -6.26
N LEU A 200 -5.10 -4.79 -5.26
CA LEU A 200 -3.75 -4.52 -4.81
C LEU A 200 -3.59 -4.87 -3.33
N THR A 201 -2.46 -5.45 -2.99
CA THR A 201 -2.10 -5.69 -1.59
C THR A 201 -1.64 -4.39 -0.92
N GLY A 202 -1.59 -4.38 0.42
CA GLY A 202 -1.00 -3.27 1.17
C GLY A 202 0.46 -3.00 0.75
N GLY A 203 1.24 -4.05 0.52
CA GLY A 203 2.63 -3.95 0.05
C GLY A 203 2.71 -3.32 -1.34
N ASP A 204 1.86 -3.73 -2.29
CA ASP A 204 1.85 -3.16 -3.65
C ASP A 204 1.50 -1.67 -3.62
N SER A 205 0.54 -1.29 -2.79
CA SER A 205 0.15 0.11 -2.62
C SER A 205 1.30 0.96 -2.05
N GLY A 206 2.05 0.45 -1.07
CA GLY A 206 3.24 1.13 -0.54
C GLY A 206 4.36 1.24 -1.58
N ALA A 207 4.60 0.16 -2.34
CA ALA A 207 5.58 0.14 -3.41
C ALA A 207 5.26 1.17 -4.50
N MET A 208 3.98 1.30 -4.89
CA MET A 208 3.55 2.32 -5.85
C MET A 208 3.85 3.74 -5.36
N THR A 209 3.61 4.05 -4.07
CA THR A 209 3.92 5.38 -3.52
C THR A 209 5.40 5.69 -3.58
N SER A 210 6.22 4.79 -3.06
CA SER A 210 7.66 5.00 -2.99
C SER A 210 8.26 5.07 -4.40
N ALA A 211 7.86 4.14 -5.28
CA ALA A 211 8.35 4.12 -6.65
C ALA A 211 7.88 5.34 -7.46
N MET A 212 6.68 5.88 -7.21
CA MET A 212 6.25 7.15 -7.81
C MET A 212 7.19 8.30 -7.44
N ILE A 213 7.49 8.44 -6.14
CA ILE A 213 8.31 9.54 -5.63
C ILE A 213 9.74 9.40 -6.15
N TYR A 214 10.36 8.26 -5.96
CA TYR A 214 11.77 8.07 -6.32
C TYR A 214 11.99 7.82 -7.80
N GLY A 215 11.03 7.20 -8.48
CA GLY A 215 11.04 7.03 -9.93
C GLY A 215 10.99 8.37 -10.67
N GLY A 216 10.34 9.39 -10.11
CA GLY A 216 10.39 10.75 -10.66
C GLY A 216 11.59 11.56 -10.17
N ALA A 217 11.82 11.57 -8.87
CA ALA A 217 12.83 12.43 -8.24
C ALA A 217 14.26 12.07 -8.65
N ILE A 218 14.63 10.78 -8.68
CA ILE A 218 16.01 10.36 -8.96
C ILE A 218 16.40 10.66 -10.42
N PRO A 219 15.64 10.25 -11.45
CA PRO A 219 15.99 10.59 -12.83
C PRO A 219 16.01 12.09 -13.08
N THR A 220 15.07 12.85 -12.49
CA THR A 220 15.04 14.31 -12.63
C THR A 220 16.28 14.96 -12.04
N ALA A 221 16.70 14.53 -10.85
CA ALA A 221 17.93 14.99 -10.23
C ALA A 221 19.16 14.62 -11.05
N ILE A 222 19.24 13.40 -11.60
CA ILE A 222 20.33 12.98 -12.49
C ILE A 222 20.41 13.89 -13.72
N VAL A 223 19.28 14.14 -14.38
CA VAL A 223 19.22 15.02 -15.56
C VAL A 223 19.60 16.46 -15.18
N TYR A 224 19.18 16.95 -14.01
CA TYR A 224 19.57 18.27 -13.50
C TYR A 224 21.07 18.39 -13.22
N ILE A 225 21.67 17.37 -12.62
CA ILE A 225 23.10 17.33 -12.30
C ILE A 225 23.94 17.19 -13.58
N ALA A 226 23.53 16.33 -14.50
CA ALA A 226 24.26 16.07 -15.75
C ALA A 226 24.09 17.21 -16.77
N GLY A 227 22.91 17.82 -16.83
CA GLY A 227 22.55 18.78 -17.87
C GLY A 227 23.01 20.21 -17.62
N GLY A 228 23.13 20.67 -16.37
CA GLY A 228 23.60 22.03 -16.06
C GLY A 228 22.64 23.17 -16.39
N ASP A 229 21.72 22.96 -17.33
CA ASP A 229 20.91 24.02 -17.89
C ASP A 229 19.71 24.34 -16.99
N LYS A 230 19.76 25.51 -16.35
CA LYS A 230 18.67 26.03 -15.51
C LYS A 230 17.44 26.42 -16.34
N ASN A 231 17.57 26.56 -17.66
CA ASN A 231 16.46 26.88 -18.55
C ASN A 231 15.74 25.63 -19.08
N ALA A 232 16.27 24.43 -18.81
CA ALA A 232 15.69 23.15 -19.21
C ALA A 232 14.56 22.66 -18.27
N THR A 233 13.85 23.58 -17.61
CA THR A 233 12.76 23.29 -16.65
C THR A 233 11.75 22.29 -17.19
N ARG A 234 11.40 22.43 -18.48
CA ARG A 234 10.47 21.53 -19.18
C ARG A 234 10.98 20.10 -19.25
N THR A 235 12.29 19.92 -19.47
CA THR A 235 12.93 18.60 -19.52
C THR A 235 12.90 17.93 -18.15
N TYR A 236 13.17 18.68 -17.08
CA TYR A 236 13.10 18.15 -15.71
C TYR A 236 11.68 17.73 -15.34
N GLN A 237 10.68 18.56 -15.67
CA GLN A 237 9.26 18.25 -15.44
C GLN A 237 8.80 16.99 -16.18
N TRP A 238 9.13 16.86 -17.47
CA TRP A 238 8.82 15.65 -18.25
C TRP A 238 9.53 14.41 -17.70
N THR A 239 10.79 14.55 -17.31
CA THR A 239 11.55 13.46 -16.70
C THR A 239 10.89 13.01 -15.39
N ALA A 240 10.43 13.95 -14.58
CA ALA A 240 9.75 13.67 -13.33
C ALA A 240 8.41 12.97 -13.57
N LEU A 241 7.62 13.43 -14.55
CA LEU A 241 6.34 12.82 -14.89
C LEU A 241 6.49 11.39 -15.41
N ILE A 242 7.37 11.20 -16.40
CA ILE A 242 7.63 9.90 -17.02
C ILE A 242 8.20 8.95 -15.97
N GLY A 243 9.17 9.42 -15.19
CA GLY A 243 9.81 8.66 -14.13
C GLY A 243 8.82 8.24 -13.04
N SER A 244 7.98 9.15 -12.54
CA SER A 244 6.95 8.82 -11.55
C SER A 244 5.92 7.83 -12.09
N THR A 245 5.49 8.00 -13.33
CA THR A 245 4.51 7.11 -13.98
C THR A 245 5.09 5.71 -14.19
N ALA A 246 6.33 5.61 -14.68
CA ALA A 246 7.05 4.35 -14.78
C ALA A 246 7.26 3.72 -13.40
N GLY A 247 7.57 4.53 -12.38
CA GLY A 247 7.70 4.10 -10.99
C GLY A 247 6.44 3.43 -10.46
N ILE A 248 5.27 4.02 -10.68
CA ILE A 248 3.98 3.41 -10.28
C ILE A 248 3.77 2.04 -10.94
N ALA A 249 4.10 1.90 -12.22
CA ALA A 249 3.93 0.64 -12.93
C ALA A 249 4.94 -0.43 -12.47
N VAL A 250 6.17 -0.03 -12.18
CA VAL A 250 7.26 -0.93 -11.76
C VAL A 250 7.16 -1.29 -10.28
N GLY A 251 6.60 -0.43 -9.43
CA GLY A 251 6.48 -0.63 -7.99
C GLY A 251 5.89 -2.00 -7.59
N PRO A 252 4.69 -2.37 -8.07
CA PRO A 252 4.11 -3.69 -7.80
C PRO A 252 4.97 -4.85 -8.33
N VAL A 253 5.60 -4.70 -9.49
CA VAL A 253 6.51 -5.72 -10.04
C VAL A 253 7.73 -5.89 -9.14
N LEU A 254 8.31 -4.80 -8.64
CA LEU A 254 9.42 -4.83 -7.71
C LEU A 254 8.99 -5.45 -6.38
N ASN A 255 7.78 -5.13 -5.90
CA ASN A 255 7.22 -5.73 -4.69
C ASN A 255 6.97 -7.24 -4.83
N SER A 256 6.58 -7.72 -6.02
CA SER A 256 6.44 -9.17 -6.29
C SER A 256 7.76 -9.95 -6.18
N ARG A 257 8.91 -9.26 -6.26
CA ARG A 257 10.24 -9.86 -6.06
C ARG A 257 10.74 -9.68 -4.63
N LEU A 258 10.56 -8.49 -4.08
CA LEU A 258 11.06 -8.12 -2.75
C LEU A 258 10.18 -8.63 -1.61
N HIS A 259 8.88 -8.81 -1.86
CA HIS A 259 7.86 -9.24 -0.88
C HIS A 259 7.85 -8.37 0.38
N TRP A 260 8.00 -7.05 0.22
CA TRP A 260 8.05 -6.13 1.35
C TRP A 260 6.65 -5.80 1.87
N SER A 261 6.53 -5.72 3.19
CA SER A 261 5.33 -5.26 3.87
C SER A 261 5.01 -3.80 3.56
N ARG A 262 3.76 -3.39 3.77
CA ARG A 262 3.36 -1.98 3.67
C ARG A 262 4.18 -1.11 4.64
N GLY A 263 4.35 -1.60 5.87
CA GLY A 263 5.15 -0.93 6.90
C GLY A 263 6.60 -0.73 6.48
N ARG A 264 7.22 -1.74 5.85
CA ARG A 264 8.59 -1.63 5.35
C ARG A 264 8.71 -0.59 4.23
N TRP A 265 7.82 -0.59 3.24
CA TRP A 265 7.81 0.45 2.20
C TRP A 265 7.70 1.87 2.78
N ASN A 266 6.81 2.05 3.77
CA ASN A 266 6.66 3.34 4.44
C ASN A 266 7.92 3.76 5.20
N LEU A 267 8.59 2.84 5.92
CA LEU A 267 9.85 3.12 6.60
C LEU A 267 10.98 3.44 5.63
N VAL A 268 11.06 2.71 4.52
CA VAL A 268 12.05 2.98 3.46
C VAL A 268 11.81 4.36 2.86
N SER A 269 10.56 4.69 2.54
CA SER A 269 10.19 6.01 2.02
C SER A 269 10.47 7.13 3.03
N LEU A 270 10.22 6.90 4.32
CA LEU A 270 10.55 7.83 5.38
C LEU A 270 12.07 8.04 5.45
N GLY A 271 12.85 6.96 5.37
CA GLY A 271 14.31 7.00 5.33
C GLY A 271 14.85 7.86 4.20
N GLY A 272 14.29 7.70 3.00
CA GLY A 272 14.66 8.57 1.88
C GLY A 272 14.24 10.02 2.08
N GLY A 273 13.07 10.28 2.67
CA GLY A 273 12.64 11.65 3.00
C GLY A 273 13.58 12.32 4.01
N VAL A 274 13.90 11.64 5.11
CA VAL A 274 14.85 12.11 6.14
C VAL A 274 16.25 12.30 5.55
N GLY A 275 16.70 11.34 4.73
CA GLY A 275 17.98 11.44 4.02
C GLY A 275 18.04 12.66 3.10
N ALA A 276 16.96 12.96 2.38
CA ALA A 276 16.87 14.15 1.53
C ALA A 276 16.98 15.44 2.35
N LEU A 277 16.29 15.50 3.50
CA LEU A 277 16.35 16.64 4.42
C LEU A 277 17.76 16.81 5.01
N MET A 278 18.43 15.72 5.40
CA MET A 278 19.82 15.76 5.86
C MET A 278 20.76 16.25 4.76
N GLY A 279 20.64 15.73 3.54
CA GLY A 279 21.44 16.16 2.40
C GLY A 279 21.22 17.65 2.06
N GLY A 280 19.97 18.10 2.06
CA GLY A 280 19.63 19.52 1.91
C GLY A 280 20.17 20.38 3.05
N GLY A 281 20.14 19.89 4.30
CA GLY A 281 20.73 20.56 5.44
C GLY A 281 22.26 20.72 5.33
N ILE A 282 22.96 19.68 4.88
CA ILE A 282 24.40 19.76 4.59
C ILE A 282 24.68 20.76 3.47
N ALA A 283 23.83 20.80 2.44
CA ALA A 283 23.97 21.78 1.37
C ALA A 283 23.89 23.21 1.89
N VAL A 284 22.95 23.50 2.81
CA VAL A 284 22.84 24.80 3.47
C VAL A 284 24.09 25.10 4.32
N LEU A 285 24.57 24.14 5.11
CA LEU A 285 25.75 24.32 5.97
C LEU A 285 27.07 24.51 5.19
N THR A 286 27.12 24.05 3.95
CA THR A 286 28.30 24.14 3.08
C THR A 286 28.16 25.22 2.01
N ASP A 287 27.10 26.03 2.07
CA ASP A 287 26.73 27.02 1.04
C ASP A 287 26.66 26.44 -0.38
N ALA A 288 26.39 25.14 -0.50
CA ALA A 288 26.19 24.49 -1.78
C ALA A 288 24.84 24.95 -2.35
N THR A 289 24.85 25.47 -3.59
CA THR A 289 23.64 25.96 -4.27
C THR A 289 23.44 25.26 -5.62
N GLY A 290 22.22 25.33 -6.16
CA GLY A 290 21.86 24.76 -7.46
C GLY A 290 22.12 23.25 -7.54
N GLN A 291 23.03 22.85 -8.43
CA GLN A 291 23.39 21.44 -8.65
C GLN A 291 24.02 20.78 -7.44
N GLY A 292 24.88 21.48 -6.71
CA GLY A 292 25.51 20.94 -5.49
C GLY A 292 24.47 20.61 -4.42
N ALA A 293 23.53 21.52 -4.18
CA ALA A 293 22.42 21.29 -3.25
C ALA A 293 21.52 20.13 -3.68
N THR A 294 21.19 20.08 -4.98
CA THR A 294 20.33 19.02 -5.54
C THR A 294 21.02 17.66 -5.48
N ALA A 295 22.31 17.60 -5.77
CA ALA A 295 23.12 16.39 -5.64
C ALA A 295 23.20 15.90 -4.19
N LEU A 296 23.40 16.80 -3.23
CA LEU A 296 23.44 16.45 -1.81
C LEU A 296 22.08 15.96 -1.30
N ALA A 297 20.98 16.66 -1.64
CA ALA A 297 19.64 16.23 -1.27
C ALA A 297 19.27 14.88 -1.92
N THR A 298 19.57 14.69 -3.20
CA THR A 298 19.28 13.43 -3.92
C THR A 298 20.15 12.28 -3.41
N GLY A 299 21.45 12.53 -3.23
CA GLY A 299 22.38 11.55 -2.68
C GLY A 299 21.99 11.15 -1.25
N GLY A 300 21.59 12.13 -0.43
CA GLY A 300 21.02 11.91 0.89
C GLY A 300 19.74 11.06 0.83
N ALA A 301 18.83 11.33 -0.11
CA ALA A 301 17.62 10.55 -0.29
C ALA A 301 17.92 9.09 -0.64
N ILE A 302 18.82 8.85 -1.60
CA ILE A 302 19.23 7.51 -2.01
C ILE A 302 19.92 6.78 -0.84
N ALA A 303 20.84 7.44 -0.15
CA ALA A 303 21.52 6.87 1.00
C ALA A 303 20.53 6.51 2.13
N GLY A 304 19.57 7.39 2.42
CA GLY A 304 18.52 7.16 3.40
C GLY A 304 17.62 5.99 3.04
N LEU A 305 17.23 5.86 1.77
CA LEU A 305 16.48 4.71 1.26
C LEU A 305 17.23 3.40 1.42
N LEU A 306 18.50 3.36 1.00
CA LEU A 306 19.31 2.15 1.05
C LEU A 306 19.59 1.74 2.49
N LEU A 307 19.92 2.72 3.35
CA LEU A 307 20.18 2.48 4.77
C LEU A 307 18.92 1.93 5.46
N THR A 308 17.77 2.56 5.28
CA THR A 308 16.52 2.06 5.88
C THR A 308 16.08 0.75 5.25
N GLY A 309 16.26 0.55 3.95
CA GLY A 309 16.00 -0.73 3.27
C GLY A 309 16.84 -1.88 3.83
N TRP A 310 18.10 -1.59 4.21
CA TRP A 310 18.99 -2.53 4.89
C TRP A 310 18.61 -2.75 6.36
N LEU A 311 18.35 -1.70 7.12
CA LEU A 311 17.95 -1.81 8.53
C LEU A 311 16.58 -2.46 8.75
N THR A 312 15.73 -2.45 7.72
CA THR A 312 14.38 -3.01 7.78
C THR A 312 14.27 -4.38 7.12
N THR A 313 15.37 -5.09 6.88
CA THR A 313 15.36 -6.44 6.31
C THR A 313 14.43 -7.39 7.03
N ASP A 314 14.32 -7.25 8.34
CA ASP A 314 13.57 -8.17 9.20
C ASP A 314 12.16 -7.65 9.53
N PHE A 315 11.82 -6.42 9.12
CA PHE A 315 10.52 -5.82 9.39
C PHE A 315 9.43 -6.39 8.46
N GLY A 316 8.39 -6.95 9.08
CA GLY A 316 7.19 -7.44 8.38
C GLY A 316 7.30 -8.85 7.82
N ILE A 317 8.25 -9.67 8.31
CA ILE A 317 8.29 -11.12 8.04
C ILE A 317 6.96 -11.79 8.45
N ASP A 318 6.28 -11.23 9.46
CA ASP A 318 5.05 -11.77 10.06
C ASP A 318 3.75 -11.20 9.48
N GLU A 319 3.79 -10.28 8.51
CA GLU A 319 2.55 -9.79 7.89
C GLU A 319 1.89 -10.92 7.07
N PRO A 320 0.60 -11.27 7.31
CA PRO A 320 -0.07 -12.32 6.57
C PRO A 320 -0.04 -11.98 5.08
N ARG A 321 0.67 -12.80 4.30
CA ARG A 321 0.80 -12.64 2.86
C ARG A 321 -0.52 -13.10 2.24
N PRO A 322 -1.35 -12.20 1.67
CA PRO A 322 -2.38 -12.68 0.76
C PRO A 322 -1.61 -13.31 -0.40
N GLY A 323 -1.92 -14.59 -0.72
CA GLY A 323 -1.38 -15.22 -1.92
C GLY A 323 -1.57 -14.25 -3.06
N SER A 324 -0.47 -13.88 -3.72
CA SER A 324 -0.42 -12.87 -4.77
C SER A 324 -1.55 -13.10 -5.78
N ALA A 325 -2.66 -12.39 -5.62
CA ALA A 325 -3.68 -12.30 -6.63
C ALA A 325 -3.05 -11.47 -7.75
N GLY A 326 -2.36 -12.18 -8.64
CA GLY A 326 -1.53 -11.62 -9.69
C GLY A 326 -2.37 -10.79 -10.65
N LEU A 327 -2.35 -9.47 -10.46
CA LEU A 327 -2.69 -8.55 -11.54
C LEU A 327 -1.64 -8.60 -12.66
N LEU A 328 -0.40 -8.99 -12.34
CA LEU A 328 0.70 -9.16 -13.30
C LEU A 328 1.39 -10.48 -12.98
N HIS A 329 1.06 -11.53 -13.73
CA HIS A 329 1.79 -12.79 -13.69
C HIS A 329 2.85 -12.76 -14.79
N LEU A 330 4.13 -12.69 -14.40
CA LEU A 330 5.24 -12.77 -15.33
C LEU A 330 5.76 -14.22 -15.34
N GLU A 331 5.21 -15.03 -16.23
CA GLU A 331 5.63 -16.41 -16.46
C GLU A 331 6.37 -16.47 -17.81
N ASP A 332 7.58 -17.02 -17.83
CA ASP A 332 8.42 -17.16 -19.03
C ASP A 332 8.65 -15.88 -19.86
N GLY A 333 8.84 -14.74 -19.19
CA GLY A 333 9.08 -13.45 -19.86
C GLY A 333 7.84 -12.88 -20.56
N LYS A 334 6.68 -13.51 -20.41
CA LYS A 334 5.39 -12.97 -20.86
C LYS A 334 4.70 -12.31 -19.68
N LEU A 335 4.41 -11.02 -19.85
CA LEU A 335 3.62 -10.24 -18.92
C LEU A 335 2.15 -10.56 -19.18
N SER A 336 1.59 -11.48 -18.39
CA SER A 336 0.15 -11.70 -18.34
C SER A 336 -0.44 -10.72 -17.34
N ALA A 337 -0.96 -9.60 -17.85
CA ALA A 337 -1.83 -8.75 -17.06
C ALA A 337 -3.17 -9.48 -16.90
N GLY A 338 -3.49 -9.95 -15.70
CA GLY A 338 -4.81 -10.49 -15.39
C GLY A 338 -5.85 -9.39 -15.61
N ASN A 339 -6.49 -9.37 -16.77
CA ASN A 339 -7.54 -8.44 -17.26
C ASN A 339 -7.58 -7.01 -16.67
N ALA A 340 -6.44 -6.39 -16.34
CA ALA A 340 -6.39 -5.06 -15.75
C ALA A 340 -6.86 -3.99 -16.76
N PHE A 341 -6.64 -4.24 -18.05
CA PHE A 341 -7.11 -3.38 -19.14
C PHE A 341 -8.61 -3.53 -19.44
N GLY A 342 -9.24 -4.66 -19.09
CA GLY A 342 -10.70 -4.79 -19.15
C GLY A 342 -11.43 -4.00 -18.07
N ALA A 343 -10.77 -3.71 -16.94
CA ALA A 343 -11.29 -2.85 -15.87
C ALA A 343 -11.09 -1.34 -16.14
N LEU A 344 -10.16 -0.97 -17.02
CA LEU A 344 -9.88 0.42 -17.43
C LEU A 344 -10.53 0.82 -18.76
N ALA A 345 -11.11 -0.13 -19.50
CA ALA A 345 -11.90 0.17 -20.69
C ALA A 345 -13.30 0.65 -20.23
N PRO A 346 -13.72 1.89 -20.54
CA PRO A 346 -15.11 2.28 -20.34
C PRO A 346 -15.99 1.31 -21.10
N ALA A 347 -16.92 0.67 -20.39
CA ALA A 347 -17.88 -0.26 -20.97
C ALA A 347 -18.50 0.36 -22.22
N ARG A 348 -18.27 -0.32 -23.36
CA ARG A 348 -18.86 -0.01 -24.64
C ARG A 348 -20.37 0.16 -24.48
N PHE A 349 -20.86 1.35 -24.78
CA PHE A 349 -22.16 1.54 -25.41
C PHE A 349 -22.21 0.65 -26.64
N LEU A 350 -22.89 -0.50 -26.56
CA LEU A 350 -23.52 -1.28 -27.66
C LEU A 350 -23.78 -2.72 -27.19
N ASP A 351 -24.60 -2.91 -26.16
CA ASP A 351 -25.56 -4.03 -26.18
C ASP A 351 -26.67 -3.80 -25.15
N LYS A 352 -27.91 -3.56 -25.60
CA LYS A 352 -29.05 -3.30 -24.71
C LYS A 352 -29.65 -4.59 -24.12
N ASN A 353 -29.19 -5.77 -24.52
CA ASN A 353 -29.82 -7.03 -24.16
C ASN A 353 -29.05 -7.86 -23.11
N ALA A 354 -27.84 -7.45 -22.71
CA ALA A 354 -27.04 -8.19 -21.71
C ALA A 354 -27.23 -7.70 -20.26
N ALA A 355 -27.87 -6.54 -20.04
CA ALA A 355 -27.99 -5.93 -18.71
C ALA A 355 -29.05 -6.55 -17.79
N LEU A 356 -29.89 -7.45 -18.29
CA LEU A 356 -31.01 -8.03 -17.53
C LEU A 356 -30.70 -9.38 -16.86
N LEU A 357 -29.57 -10.03 -17.17
CA LEU A 357 -29.26 -11.36 -16.64
C LEU A 357 -28.29 -11.38 -15.46
N THR A 358 -27.60 -10.28 -15.16
CA THR A 358 -26.57 -10.23 -14.09
C THR A 358 -27.10 -9.75 -12.74
N ILE A 359 -28.37 -9.33 -12.65
CA ILE A 359 -29.00 -8.88 -11.39
C ILE A 359 -29.72 -10.04 -10.66
N ALA A 360 -29.90 -11.20 -11.31
CA ALA A 360 -30.70 -12.30 -10.78
C ALA A 360 -29.95 -13.32 -9.90
N ASP A 361 -28.62 -13.30 -9.82
CA ASP A 361 -27.86 -14.41 -9.20
C ASP A 361 -27.13 -14.06 -7.89
N GLY A 362 -27.62 -13.03 -7.17
CA GLY A 362 -27.59 -12.88 -5.71
C GLY A 362 -26.44 -13.49 -4.88
N ARG A 363 -25.19 -13.43 -5.35
CA ARG A 363 -24.00 -13.90 -4.61
C ARG A 363 -22.96 -12.79 -4.56
N PHE A 364 -22.89 -12.13 -3.41
CA PHE A 364 -21.69 -11.49 -2.88
C PHE A 364 -21.50 -11.97 -1.44
#